data_AF-A0A3N5SWR8-F1
#
_entry.id   AF-A0A3N5SWR8-F1
#
_cell.length_a   1.000
_cell.length_b   1.000
_cell.length_c   1.000
_cell.angle_alpha   90.00
_cell.angle_beta   90.00
_cell.angle_gamma   90.00
#
_symmetry.space_group_name_H-M   'P 1'
#
loop_
_entity.id
_entity.type
_entity.pdbx_description
1 polymer ?
#
loop_
_entity_poly.entity_id
_entity_poly.type
_entity_poly.pdbx_seq_one_letter_code
_entity_poly.pdbx_strand_id
1 'polypeptide(L)' 'MKRYRVFQMLIVVMVILFWGVGMSSSMDRLHPFALESGLRVILDENRSSPVAALQLWVRVGSADESDEEAGICHFIEHM' A
#
# COMPACT_ATOMS: atom_id res chain seq x y z
N MET A 1 17.45 45.67 12.58
CA MET A 1 18.22 44.50 12.09
C MET A 1 17.74 43.16 12.66
N LYS A 2 17.46 43.00 13.97
CA LYS A 2 16.97 41.71 14.53
C LYS A 2 15.60 41.24 14.01
N ARG A 3 14.65 42.15 13.75
CA ARG A 3 13.30 41.81 13.24
C ARG A 3 13.33 41.17 11.84
N TYR A 4 14.20 41.64 10.95
CA TYR A 4 14.38 41.05 9.61
C TYR A 4 15.03 39.65 9.67
N ARG A 5 15.94 39.41 10.64
CA ARG A 5 16.57 38.09 10.84
C ARG A 5 15.58 37.04 11.31
N VAL A 6 14.64 37.41 12.20
CA VAL A 6 13.57 36.50 12.66
C VAL A 6 12.61 36.17 11.52
N PHE A 7 12.22 37.17 10.72
CA PHE A 7 11.36 36.95 9.55
C PHE A 7 12.02 36.05 8.49
N GLN A 8 13.31 36.25 8.22
CA GLN A 8 14.08 35.36 7.33
C GLN A 8 14.16 33.93 7.87
N MET A 9 14.36 33.75 9.17
CA MET A 9 14.41 32.42 9.79
C MET A 9 13.07 31.70 9.68
N LEU A 10 11.94 32.41 9.86
CA LEU A 10 10.61 31.86 9.71
C LEU A 10 10.31 31.43 8.27
N ILE A 11 10.73 32.24 7.28
CA ILE A 11 10.61 31.87 5.86
C ILE A 11 11.43 30.61 5.56
N VAL A 12 12.67 30.53 6.05
CA VAL A 12 13.53 29.34 5.84
C VAL A 12 12.90 28.10 6.47
N VAL A 13 12.38 28.19 7.70
CA VAL A 13 11.67 27.08 8.36
C VAL A 13 10.42 26.68 7.57
N MET A 14 9.64 27.65 7.08
CA MET A 14 8.45 27.39 6.27
C MET A 14 8.79 26.70 4.94
N VAL A 15 9.90 27.10 4.29
CA VAL A 15 10.38 26.47 3.05
C VAL A 15 10.88 25.05 3.31
N ILE A 16 11.60 24.81 4.41
CA ILE A 16 12.05 23.46 4.80
C ILE A 16 10.84 22.55 5.07
N LEU A 17 9.83 23.06 5.79
CA LEU A 17 8.60 22.32 6.05
C LEU A 17 7.82 22.03 4.75
N PHE A 18 7.79 22.97 3.82
CA PHE A 18 7.12 22.80 2.52
C PHE A 18 7.81 21.75 1.62
N TRP A 19 9.15 21.70 1.64
CA TRP A 19 9.92 20.70 0.88
C TRP A 19 9.85 19.30 1.49
N GLY A 20 9.71 19.17 2.82
CA GLY A 20 9.65 17.88 3.50
C GLY A 20 8.37 17.07 3.25
N VAL A 21 7.28 17.69 2.78
CA VAL A 21 5.99 17.02 2.55
C VAL A 21 5.93 16.24 1.22
N GLY A 22 6.89 16.45 0.31
CA GLY A 22 6.87 15.88 -1.05
C GLY A 22 7.55 14.51 -1.24
N MET A 23 8.18 13.92 -0.22
CA MET A 23 9.00 12.70 -0.36
C MET A 23 8.27 11.41 0.05
N SER A 24 7.11 11.12 -0.55
CA SER A 24 6.51 9.79 -0.47
C SER A 24 6.35 9.18 -1.87
N SER A 25 7.37 8.45 -2.31
CA SER A 25 7.42 7.76 -3.62
C SER A 25 6.83 6.35 -3.59
N SER A 26 6.03 6.02 -2.56
CA SER A 26 5.53 4.67 -2.35
C SER A 26 4.52 4.22 -3.41
N MET A 27 3.77 5.16 -4.01
CA MET A 27 2.69 4.85 -4.95
C MET A 27 3.16 4.51 -6.37
N ASP A 28 4.34 4.97 -6.79
CA ASP A 28 4.85 4.73 -8.16
C ASP A 28 5.32 3.28 -8.39
N ARG A 29 5.46 2.47 -7.33
CA ARG A 29 5.93 1.08 -7.44
C ARG A 29 4.83 0.05 -7.69
N LEU A 30 3.57 0.40 -7.45
CA LEU A 30 2.45 -0.52 -7.61
C LEU A 30 1.90 -0.45 -9.03
N HIS A 31 1.87 -1.59 -9.71
CA HIS A 31 1.35 -1.75 -11.06
C HIS A 31 0.08 -2.62 -11.02
N PRO A 32 -1.12 -2.01 -10.88
CA PRO A 32 -2.37 -2.75 -10.94
C PRO A 32 -2.78 -3.03 -12.40
N PHE A 33 -3.21 -4.26 -12.66
CA PHE A 33 -3.80 -4.65 -13.94
C PHE A 33 -4.81 -5.78 -13.76
N ALA A 34 -5.63 -6.04 -14.78
CA ALA A 34 -6.57 -7.15 -14.80
C ALA A 34 -6.21 -8.12 -15.92
N LEU A 35 -6.34 -9.41 -15.64
CA LEU A 35 -6.24 -10.46 -16.65
C LEU A 35 -7.55 -10.61 -17.42
N GLU A 36 -7.51 -11.29 -18.56
CA GLU A 36 -8.72 -11.62 -19.35
C GLU A 36 -9.73 -12.47 -18.55
N SER A 37 -9.26 -13.24 -17.55
CA SER A 37 -10.11 -14.00 -16.62
C SER A 37 -10.89 -13.12 -15.63
N GLY A 38 -10.58 -11.83 -15.55
CA GLY A 38 -11.12 -10.92 -14.54
C GLY A 38 -10.34 -10.89 -13.22
N LEU A 39 -9.28 -11.69 -13.07
CA LEU A 39 -8.41 -11.63 -11.90
C LEU A 39 -7.68 -10.28 -11.85
N ARG A 40 -7.82 -9.57 -10.73
CA ARG A 40 -7.07 -8.34 -10.46
C ARG A 40 -5.70 -8.69 -9.89
N VAL A 41 -4.66 -8.11 -10.48
CA VAL A 41 -3.27 -8.31 -10.08
C VAL A 41 -2.69 -6.98 -9.64
N ILE A 42 -1.94 -7.01 -8.54
CA ILE A 42 -1.15 -5.87 -8.05
C ILE A 42 0.29 -6.34 -8.04
N LEU A 43 1.12 -5.76 -8.92
CA LEU A 43 2.54 -6.06 -9.00
C LEU A 43 3.35 -4.97 -8.29
N ASP A 44 4.18 -5.34 -7.34
CA ASP A 44 5.18 -4.48 -6.70
C ASP A 44 6.57 -5.01 -7.03
N GLU A 45 7.27 -4.37 -7.97
CA GLU A 45 8.61 -4.79 -8.38
C GLU A 45 9.66 -4.30 -7.38
N ASN A 46 10.31 -5.24 -6.67
CA ASN A 46 11.37 -4.95 -5.72
C ASN A 46 12.67 -5.68 -6.08
N ARG A 47 13.71 -4.92 -6.42
CA ARG A 47 15.03 -5.45 -6.83
C ARG A 47 16.07 -5.51 -5.71
N SER A 48 15.64 -5.39 -4.45
CA SER A 48 16.55 -5.41 -3.29
C SER A 48 17.09 -6.80 -2.95
N SER A 49 16.42 -7.87 -3.40
CA SER A 49 16.81 -9.27 -3.15
C SER A 49 16.25 -10.20 -4.25
N PRO A 50 16.93 -11.30 -4.61
CA PRO A 50 16.46 -12.26 -5.63
C PRO A 50 15.40 -13.23 -5.06
N VAL A 51 14.35 -12.69 -4.47
CA VAL A 51 13.22 -13.47 -3.91
C VAL A 51 11.90 -12.88 -4.38
N ALA A 52 10.84 -13.70 -4.38
CA ALA A 52 9.49 -13.27 -4.70
C ALA A 52 8.52 -13.67 -3.58
N ALA A 53 7.53 -12.82 -3.33
CA ALA A 53 6.39 -13.13 -2.49
C ALA A 53 5.12 -13.12 -3.36
N LEU A 54 4.28 -14.14 -3.20
CA LEU A 54 3.00 -14.26 -3.90
C LEU A 54 1.89 -14.33 -2.86
N GLN A 55 0.81 -13.59 -3.09
CA GLN A 55 -0.41 -13.71 -2.31
C GLN A 55 -1.59 -13.86 -3.26
N LEU A 56 -2.49 -14.78 -2.95
CA LEU A 56 -3.76 -14.96 -3.66
C LEU A 56 -4.89 -14.69 -2.68
N TRP A 57 -5.79 -13.78 -3.06
CA TRP A 57 -6.88 -13.34 -2.21
C TRP A 57 -8.18 -13.69 -2.90
N VAL A 58 -9.01 -14.49 -2.24
CA VAL A 58 -10.39 -14.77 -2.67
C VAL A 58 -11.31 -13.94 -1.80
N ARG A 59 -12.29 -13.28 -2.42
CA ARG A 59 -13.24 -12.43 -1.70
C ARG A 59 -14.37 -13.29 -1.10
N VAL A 60 -14.01 -14.18 -0.19
CA VAL A 60 -14.89 -15.04 0.59
C VAL A 60 -14.21 -15.40 1.92
N GLY A 61 -14.97 -15.57 3.00
CA GLY A 61 -14.49 -16.10 4.27
C GLY A 61 -15.65 -16.54 5.16
N SER A 62 -15.38 -16.77 6.44
CA SER A 62 -16.41 -17.25 7.39
C SER A 62 -17.63 -16.33 7.53
N ALA A 63 -17.48 -15.03 7.20
CA ALA A 63 -18.58 -14.08 7.18
C ALA A 63 -19.59 -14.32 6.05
N ASP A 64 -19.21 -15.10 5.04
CA ASP A 64 -20.05 -15.44 3.89
C ASP A 64 -20.74 -16.82 4.04
N GLU A 65 -20.50 -17.54 5.15
CA GLU A 65 -21.06 -18.86 5.43
C GLU A 65 -22.49 -18.77 6.01
N SER A 66 -23.36 -19.71 5.64
CA SER A 66 -24.59 -19.98 6.39
C SER A 66 -24.33 -20.85 7.64
N ASP A 67 -25.35 -21.00 8.50
CA ASP A 67 -25.26 -21.88 9.67
C ASP A 67 -24.98 -23.35 9.26
N GLU A 68 -25.49 -23.80 8.11
CA GLU A 68 -25.23 -25.13 7.57
C GLU A 68 -23.82 -25.28 6.98
N GLU A 69 -23.20 -24.18 6.58
CA GLU A 69 -21.87 -24.12 5.94
C GLU A 69 -20.75 -23.75 6.91
N ALA A 70 -21.07 -23.57 8.20
CA ALA A 70 -20.15 -23.09 9.21
C ALA A 70 -18.84 -23.89 9.24
N GLY A 71 -17.72 -23.21 9.01
CA GLY A 71 -16.37 -23.76 9.00
C GLY A 71 -15.88 -24.27 7.65
N ILE A 72 -16.68 -24.22 6.58
CA ILE A 72 -16.28 -24.70 5.25
C ILE A 72 -15.12 -23.87 4.67
N CYS A 73 -15.10 -22.54 4.80
CA CYS A 73 -14.02 -21.71 4.27
C CYS A 73 -12.68 -22.05 4.93
N HIS A 74 -12.67 -22.23 6.26
CA HIS A 74 -11.47 -22.68 6.98
C HIS A 74 -11.10 -24.11 6.60
N PHE A 75 -12.09 -25.01 6.42
CA PHE A 75 -11.81 -26.35 5.95
C PHE A 75 -11.12 -26.35 4.57
N ILE A 76 -11.62 -25.55 3.62
CA ILE A 76 -11.03 -25.40 2.29
C ILE A 76 -9.62 -24.79 2.37
N GLU A 77 -9.36 -23.86 3.29
CA GLU A 77 -8.02 -23.29 3.51
C GLU A 77 -6.97 -24.38 3.85
N HIS A 78 -7.37 -25.42 4.57
CA HIS A 78 -6.48 -26.53 4.97
C HIS A 78 -6.31 -27.63 3.92
N MET A 79 -7.15 -27.68 2.89
CA MET A 79 -7.11 -28.71 1.84
C MET A 79 -6.10 -28.36 0.74
#